data_AF-A0AAN7RHH5-F1
#
_entry.id   AF-A0AAN7RHH5-F1
#
_cell.length_a   1.000
_cell.length_b   1.000
_cell.length_c   1.000
_cell.angle_alpha   90.00
_cell.angle_beta   90.00
_cell.angle_gamma   90.00
#
_symmetry.space_group_name_H-M   'P 1'
#
loop_
_entity.id
_entity.type
_entity.pdbx_description
1 polymer ?
#
loop_
_entity_poly.entity_id
_entity_poly.type
_entity_poly.pdbx_seq_one_letter_code
_entity_poly.pdbx_strand_id
1 'polypeptide(L)'
;MRESILGNFRRRLLASLKTDNDLNRPTIMEAHLRRHVSIIHLAEQHVSMDLTQGIREILLTEAFCGPVSFLQSLEKPMDLNAGAAIEVVCSWYIDNIVKDASGAGILFAPIHNLFKSARPVEGYFAESVTDLRELMAFVRIFGGYGVDRLDRMIKEHTSALLNCIGTALRANRDLLESIAGSMHCGDRIERDVLLKQILDIDTVVGFCEP
;
A
#
# COMPACT_ATOMS: atom_id res chain seq x y z
N MET A 1 -32.15 -10.75 -12.22
CA MET A 1 -31.30 -11.92 -11.90
C MET A 1 -29.81 -11.62 -12.10
N ARG A 2 -29.38 -11.16 -13.30
CA ARG A 2 -27.98 -10.80 -13.61
C ARG A 2 -27.37 -9.87 -12.57
N GLU A 3 -28.00 -8.71 -12.39
CA GLU A 3 -27.60 -7.67 -11.43
C GLU A 3 -27.55 -8.17 -9.99
N SER A 4 -28.42 -9.10 -9.62
CA SER A 4 -28.45 -9.67 -8.27
C SER A 4 -27.26 -10.60 -8.01
N ILE A 5 -26.86 -11.40 -9.01
CA ILE A 5 -25.68 -12.27 -8.95
C ILE A 5 -24.41 -11.42 -8.91
N LEU A 6 -24.31 -10.43 -9.80
CA LEU A 6 -23.19 -9.50 -9.89
C LEU A 6 -23.05 -8.65 -8.61
N GLY A 7 -24.16 -8.12 -8.08
CA GLY A 7 -24.16 -7.39 -6.81
C GLY A 7 -23.84 -8.27 -5.60
N ASN A 8 -24.15 -9.56 -5.62
CA ASN A 8 -23.71 -10.50 -4.59
C ASN A 8 -22.20 -10.75 -4.69
N PHE A 9 -21.69 -10.95 -5.91
CA PHE A 9 -20.27 -11.12 -6.17
C PHE A 9 -19.46 -9.91 -5.67
N ARG A 10 -19.86 -8.68 -6.01
CA ARG A 10 -19.20 -7.44 -5.53
C ARG A 10 -19.16 -7.37 -4.00
N ARG A 11 -20.28 -7.64 -3.32
CA ARG A 11 -20.33 -7.64 -1.85
C ARG A 11 -19.43 -8.70 -1.22
N ARG A 12 -19.42 -9.91 -1.77
CA ARG A 12 -18.54 -10.99 -1.29
C ARG A 12 -17.07 -10.70 -1.53
N LEU A 13 -16.75 -10.07 -2.66
CA LEU A 13 -15.39 -9.61 -2.96
C LEU A 13 -14.93 -8.63 -1.88
N LEU A 14 -15.69 -7.56 -1.64
CA LEU A 14 -15.35 -6.55 -0.63
C LEU A 14 -15.27 -7.15 0.79
N ALA A 15 -16.20 -8.03 1.15
CA ALA A 15 -16.17 -8.74 2.42
C ALA A 15 -14.97 -9.70 2.56
N SER A 16 -14.42 -10.20 1.45
CA SER A 16 -13.22 -11.06 1.48
C SER A 16 -11.92 -10.28 1.63
N LEU A 17 -11.94 -8.95 1.48
CA LEU A 17 -10.72 -8.13 1.63
C LEU A 17 -10.34 -7.96 3.10
N LYS A 18 -11.32 -7.78 3.98
CA LYS A 18 -11.14 -7.54 5.41
C LYS A 18 -11.69 -8.70 6.22
N THR A 19 -10.90 -9.17 7.18
CA THR A 19 -11.38 -9.93 8.33
C THR A 19 -11.67 -8.94 9.46
N ASP A 20 -12.31 -9.37 10.55
CA ASP A 20 -12.87 -8.50 11.59
C ASP A 20 -11.93 -7.38 12.11
N ASN A 21 -10.60 -7.51 11.99
CA ASN A 21 -9.65 -6.40 12.18
C ASN A 21 -8.52 -6.28 11.13
N ASP A 22 -8.36 -7.23 10.20
CA ASP A 22 -7.10 -7.38 9.45
C ASP A 22 -7.30 -7.58 7.93
N LEU A 23 -6.29 -7.25 7.13
CA LEU A 23 -6.27 -7.58 5.71
C LEU A 23 -6.12 -9.10 5.53
N ASN A 24 -6.95 -9.70 4.67
CA ASN A 24 -6.75 -11.10 4.29
C ASN A 24 -5.46 -11.27 3.47
N ARG A 25 -4.77 -12.41 3.65
CA ARG A 25 -3.59 -12.72 2.84
C ARG A 25 -3.95 -12.74 1.35
N PRO A 26 -3.21 -12.05 0.47
CA PRO A 26 -3.47 -12.02 -0.96
C PRO A 26 -3.66 -13.41 -1.60
N THR A 27 -2.89 -14.42 -1.20
CA THR A 27 -3.05 -15.80 -1.70
C THR A 27 -4.41 -16.42 -1.34
N ILE A 28 -4.91 -16.14 -0.14
CA ILE A 28 -6.23 -16.58 0.32
C ILE A 28 -7.33 -15.85 -0.46
N MET A 29 -7.17 -14.53 -0.64
CA MET A 29 -8.08 -13.72 -1.45
C MET A 29 -8.14 -14.24 -2.89
N GLU A 30 -6.98 -14.54 -3.50
CA GLU A 30 -6.87 -15.09 -4.84
C GLU A 30 -7.61 -16.43 -4.96
N ALA A 31 -7.43 -17.32 -3.97
CA ALA A 31 -8.13 -18.60 -3.93
C ALA A 31 -9.66 -18.44 -3.81
N HIS A 32 -10.13 -17.51 -2.98
CA HIS A 32 -11.55 -17.20 -2.85
C HIS A 32 -12.14 -16.61 -4.14
N LEU A 33 -11.41 -15.71 -4.79
CA LEU A 33 -11.78 -15.12 -6.07
C LEU A 33 -11.89 -16.20 -7.15
N ARG A 34 -10.85 -17.03 -7.32
CA ARG A 34 -10.87 -18.14 -8.29
C ARG A 34 -12.06 -19.06 -8.06
N ARG A 35 -12.32 -19.46 -6.81
CA ARG A 35 -13.47 -20.30 -6.46
C ARG A 35 -14.80 -19.64 -6.87
N HIS A 36 -14.99 -18.35 -6.55
CA HIS A 36 -16.22 -17.64 -6.92
C HIS A 36 -16.41 -17.54 -8.43
N VAL A 37 -15.35 -17.22 -9.18
CA VAL A 37 -15.38 -17.16 -10.64
C VAL A 37 -15.72 -18.53 -11.23
N SER A 38 -15.12 -19.62 -10.74
CA SER A 38 -15.45 -20.98 -11.19
C SER A 38 -16.91 -21.34 -10.95
N ILE A 39 -17.48 -20.99 -9.79
CA ILE A 39 -18.90 -21.23 -9.48
C ILE A 39 -19.81 -20.46 -10.44
N ILE A 40 -19.48 -19.20 -10.73
CA ILE A 40 -20.29 -18.38 -11.64
C ILE A 40 -20.20 -18.92 -13.07
N HIS A 41 -19.02 -19.36 -13.51
CA HIS A 41 -18.86 -19.97 -14.83
C HIS A 41 -19.65 -21.28 -14.97
N LEU A 42 -19.75 -22.08 -13.91
CA LEU A 42 -20.65 -23.26 -13.88
C LEU A 42 -22.12 -22.84 -13.95
N ALA A 43 -22.52 -21.78 -13.25
CA ALA A 43 -23.90 -21.27 -13.31
C ALA A 43 -24.27 -20.74 -14.71
N GLU A 44 -23.32 -20.12 -15.41
CA GLU A 44 -23.46 -19.64 -16.79
C GLU A 44 -23.71 -20.78 -17.80
N GLN A 45 -23.26 -22.01 -17.53
CA GLN A 45 -23.60 -23.18 -18.36
C GLN A 45 -25.08 -23.58 -18.26
N HIS A 46 -25.74 -23.24 -17.16
CA HIS A 46 -27.14 -23.58 -16.89
C HIS A 46 -28.10 -22.41 -17.14
N VAL A 47 -27.57 -21.20 -17.32
CA VAL A 47 -28.34 -19.99 -17.48
C VAL A 47 -27.77 -19.22 -18.66
N SER A 48 -28.53 -19.05 -19.75
CA SER A 48 -28.12 -18.32 -20.96
C SER A 48 -27.96 -16.81 -20.71
N MET A 49 -26.99 -16.44 -19.88
CA MET A 49 -26.74 -15.09 -19.41
C MET A 49 -25.23 -14.87 -19.33
N ASP A 50 -24.73 -13.79 -19.96
CA ASP A 50 -23.32 -13.40 -19.86
C ASP A 50 -23.02 -12.82 -18.48
N LEU A 51 -22.47 -13.67 -17.62
CA LEU A 51 -22.00 -13.33 -16.27
C LEU A 51 -20.50 -13.03 -16.28
N THR A 52 -19.77 -13.59 -17.24
CA THR A 52 -18.32 -13.39 -17.39
C THR A 52 -17.97 -11.93 -17.66
N GLN A 53 -18.71 -11.24 -18.55
CA GLN A 53 -18.50 -9.82 -18.80
C GLN A 53 -18.78 -8.98 -17.54
N GLY A 54 -19.84 -9.29 -16.81
CA GLY A 54 -20.21 -8.56 -15.59
C GLY A 54 -19.19 -8.73 -14.45
N ILE A 55 -18.59 -9.92 -14.30
CA ILE A 55 -17.48 -10.14 -13.36
C ILE A 55 -16.28 -9.28 -13.75
N ARG A 56 -15.91 -9.26 -15.03
CA ARG A 56 -14.79 -8.46 -15.52
C ARG A 56 -14.99 -6.98 -15.22
N GLU A 57 -16.20 -6.47 -15.47
CA GLU A 57 -16.58 -5.09 -15.16
C GLU A 57 -16.43 -4.78 -13.66
N ILE A 58 -16.88 -5.68 -12.77
CA ILE A 58 -16.72 -5.51 -11.32
C ILE A 58 -15.26 -5.52 -10.91
N LEU A 59 -14.47 -6.51 -11.37
CA LEU A 59 -13.06 -6.61 -11.02
C LEU A 59 -12.27 -5.37 -11.48
N LEU A 60 -12.55 -4.87 -12.68
CA LEU A 60 -11.93 -3.64 -13.18
C LEU A 60 -12.37 -2.41 -12.36
N THR A 61 -13.66 -2.30 -12.04
CA THR A 61 -14.19 -1.19 -11.23
C THR A 61 -13.58 -1.17 -9.82
N GLU A 62 -13.30 -2.34 -9.25
CA GLU A 62 -12.73 -2.47 -7.90
C GLU A 62 -11.19 -2.36 -7.86
N ALA A 63 -10.50 -2.73 -8.95
CA ALA A 63 -9.05 -2.61 -9.07
C ALA A 63 -8.57 -1.20 -9.49
N PHE A 64 -9.47 -0.37 -10.02
CA PHE A 64 -9.13 0.92 -10.60
C PHE A 64 -9.72 2.08 -9.79
N CYS A 65 -8.87 3.06 -9.45
CA CYS A 65 -9.25 4.27 -8.72
C CYS A 65 -8.82 5.51 -9.52
N GLY A 66 -9.68 6.05 -10.39
CA GLY A 66 -9.41 7.26 -11.19
C GLY A 66 -10.49 7.59 -12.24
N PRO A 67 -10.44 8.78 -12.88
CA PRO A 67 -11.27 9.10 -14.04
C PRO A 67 -10.73 8.41 -15.29
N VAL A 68 -11.53 7.58 -15.96
CA VAL A 68 -11.09 6.89 -17.18
C VAL A 68 -11.45 7.73 -18.42
N SER A 69 -10.45 8.36 -19.06
CA SER A 69 -10.65 8.96 -20.39
C SER A 69 -10.61 7.94 -21.54
N PHE A 70 -10.20 6.69 -21.27
CA PHE A 70 -10.01 5.64 -22.30
C PHE A 70 -10.97 4.44 -22.24
N LEU A 71 -11.89 4.37 -21.26
CA LEU A 71 -13.02 3.41 -21.26
C LEU A 71 -14.33 4.15 -21.57
N GLN A 72 -14.33 4.95 -22.64
CA GLN A 72 -15.55 5.53 -23.20
C GLN A 72 -16.39 4.43 -23.86
N SER A 73 -17.11 3.70 -23.02
CA SER A 73 -18.38 3.01 -23.36
C SER A 73 -19.25 2.74 -22.13
N LEU A 74 -18.75 2.98 -20.92
CA LEU A 74 -19.54 2.90 -19.71
C LEU A 74 -20.17 4.27 -19.40
N GLU A 75 -21.22 4.64 -20.15
CA GLU A 75 -22.18 5.67 -19.72
C GLU A 75 -22.91 5.16 -18.47
N LYS A 76 -22.27 5.28 -17.30
CA LYS A 76 -22.97 5.17 -16.02
C LYS A 76 -22.31 6.14 -15.04
N PRO A 77 -23.08 6.95 -14.30
CA PRO A 77 -22.53 8.01 -13.46
C PRO A 77 -21.51 7.43 -12.49
N MET A 78 -20.45 8.21 -12.25
CA MET A 78 -19.39 7.94 -11.28
C MET A 78 -19.95 7.23 -10.04
N ASP A 79 -19.75 5.92 -9.94
CA ASP A 79 -19.91 5.22 -8.68
C ASP A 79 -18.86 5.83 -7.74
N LEU A 80 -19.32 6.57 -6.73
CA LEU A 80 -18.50 7.16 -5.65
C LEU A 80 -17.62 6.12 -4.90
N ASN A 81 -17.77 4.83 -5.23
CA ASN A 81 -17.07 3.69 -4.64
C ASN A 81 -16.20 2.90 -5.64
N ALA A 82 -15.89 3.44 -6.83
CA ALA A 82 -14.92 2.81 -7.73
C ALA A 82 -13.52 2.79 -7.07
N GLY A 83 -12.83 1.66 -7.14
CA GLY A 83 -11.52 1.46 -6.53
C GLY A 83 -11.54 1.21 -5.03
N ALA A 84 -12.70 0.94 -4.42
CA ALA A 84 -12.80 0.69 -2.97
C ALA A 84 -11.93 -0.49 -2.52
N ALA A 85 -11.87 -1.57 -3.32
CA ALA A 85 -11.04 -2.71 -3.00
C ALA A 85 -9.54 -2.38 -3.01
N ILE A 86 -9.03 -1.80 -4.11
CA ILE A 86 -7.61 -1.47 -4.21
C ILE A 86 -7.20 -0.43 -3.16
N GLU A 87 -8.07 0.54 -2.86
CA GLU A 87 -7.79 1.56 -1.87
C GLU A 87 -7.63 0.98 -0.46
N VAL A 88 -8.53 0.05 -0.08
CA VAL A 88 -8.44 -0.65 1.20
C VAL A 88 -7.14 -1.43 1.32
N VAL A 89 -6.78 -2.20 0.28
CA VAL A 89 -5.58 -3.04 0.31
C VAL A 89 -4.31 -2.18 0.32
N CYS A 90 -4.20 -1.20 -0.57
CA CYS A 90 -3.02 -0.34 -0.65
C CYS A 90 -2.86 0.52 0.61
N SER A 91 -3.94 1.07 1.16
CA SER A 91 -3.87 1.83 2.42
C SER A 91 -3.35 0.97 3.56
N TRP A 92 -3.80 -0.30 3.63
CA TRP A 92 -3.29 -1.24 4.62
C TRP A 92 -1.78 -1.47 4.44
N TYR A 93 -1.29 -1.75 3.24
CA TYR A 93 0.16 -1.92 3.01
C TYR A 93 0.96 -0.67 3.37
N ILE A 94 0.47 0.52 3.03
CA ILE A 94 1.17 1.77 3.34
C ILE A 94 1.21 2.02 4.85
N ASP A 95 0.09 1.89 5.54
CA ASP A 95 0.02 2.20 6.96
C ASP A 95 0.72 1.15 7.81
N ASN A 96 0.55 -0.12 7.48
CA ASN A 96 1.07 -1.22 8.29
C ASN A 96 2.47 -1.67 7.89
N ILE A 97 2.86 -1.65 6.61
CA ILE A 97 4.20 -2.11 6.17
C ILE A 97 5.17 -0.96 5.96
N VAL A 98 4.74 0.13 5.32
CA VAL A 98 5.65 1.23 4.95
C VAL A 98 5.82 2.25 6.08
N LYS A 99 4.74 2.62 6.77
CA LYS A 99 4.79 3.59 7.87
C LYS A 99 5.04 2.95 9.24
N ASP A 100 4.94 1.62 9.31
CA ASP A 100 4.88 0.86 10.56
C ASP A 100 4.00 1.54 11.62
N ALA A 101 2.77 1.92 11.26
CA ALA A 101 1.85 2.61 12.16
C ALA A 101 1.54 1.79 13.44
N SER A 102 1.69 0.46 13.34
CA SER A 102 1.53 -0.48 14.45
C SER A 102 2.74 -0.56 15.39
N GLY A 103 3.90 0.01 15.01
CA GLY A 103 5.15 -0.07 15.76
C GLY A 103 5.64 -1.53 15.91
N ALA A 104 5.44 -2.33 14.87
CA ALA A 104 5.78 -3.73 14.85
C ALA A 104 7.28 -4.01 14.59
N GLY A 105 8.07 -2.97 14.28
CA GLY A 105 9.50 -3.06 14.02
C GLY A 105 9.75 -3.78 12.72
N ILE A 106 9.28 -3.18 11.63
CA ILE A 106 9.35 -3.79 10.30
C ILE A 106 10.72 -3.55 9.69
N LEU A 107 11.36 -4.63 9.24
CA LEU A 107 12.69 -4.59 8.65
C LEU A 107 12.69 -5.37 7.34
N PHE A 108 13.24 -4.76 6.30
CA PHE A 108 13.48 -5.46 5.05
C PHE A 108 14.68 -6.41 5.22
N ALA A 109 14.50 -7.69 4.89
CA ALA A 109 15.54 -8.70 4.91
C ALA A 109 16.00 -9.02 3.48
N PRO A 110 17.11 -8.42 2.97
CA PRO A 110 17.47 -8.49 1.55
C PRO A 110 17.75 -9.92 1.06
N ILE A 111 18.33 -10.76 1.93
CA ILE A 111 18.65 -12.16 1.60
C ILE A 111 17.39 -12.97 1.29
N HIS A 112 16.27 -12.63 1.94
CA HIS A 112 15.01 -13.36 1.82
C HIS A 112 14.00 -12.63 0.93
N ASN A 113 14.30 -11.41 0.46
CA ASN A 113 13.41 -10.55 -0.33
C ASN A 113 12.01 -10.38 0.31
N LEU A 114 11.96 -10.23 1.63
CA LEU A 114 10.71 -10.09 2.38
C LEU A 114 10.88 -9.09 3.53
N PHE A 115 9.75 -8.58 4.03
CA PHE A 115 9.72 -7.77 5.24
C PHE A 115 9.45 -8.66 6.44
N LYS A 116 10.28 -8.53 7.48
CA LYS A 116 10.08 -9.20 8.77
C LYS A 116 9.56 -8.17 9.76
N SER A 117 8.67 -8.60 10.65
CA SER A 117 8.25 -7.77 11.77
C SER A 117 8.69 -8.43 13.08
N ALA A 118 9.12 -7.61 14.04
CA ALA A 118 9.45 -8.10 15.39
C ALA A 118 8.19 -8.46 16.19
N ARG A 119 7.05 -7.82 15.86
CA ARG A 119 5.74 -8.07 16.45
C ARG A 119 4.69 -8.38 15.37
N PRO A 120 3.56 -9.01 15.71
CA PRO A 120 2.47 -9.17 14.78
C PRO A 120 1.87 -7.80 14.45
N VAL A 121 1.76 -7.52 13.15
CA VAL A 121 1.04 -6.41 12.54
C VAL A 121 -0.40 -6.88 12.39
N GLU A 122 -1.30 -6.46 13.30
CA GLU A 122 -2.73 -6.77 13.20
C GLU A 122 -2.96 -8.28 12.96
N GLY A 123 -2.50 -9.12 13.92
CA GLY A 123 -2.70 -10.58 13.89
C GLY A 123 -1.69 -11.40 13.07
N TYR A 124 -1.01 -10.80 12.08
CA TYR A 124 -0.06 -11.49 11.20
C TYR A 124 1.36 -10.93 11.33
N PHE A 125 2.38 -11.75 11.11
CA PHE A 125 3.72 -11.22 10.89
C PHE A 125 3.83 -10.65 9.47
N ALA A 126 4.61 -9.58 9.30
CA ALA A 126 4.82 -8.94 7.98
C ALA A 126 5.31 -9.95 6.92
N GLU A 127 6.06 -10.98 7.32
CA GLU A 127 6.55 -12.02 6.42
C GLU A 127 5.42 -12.83 5.76
N SER A 128 4.26 -12.94 6.42
CA SER A 128 3.13 -13.73 5.93
C SER A 128 2.24 -13.00 4.92
N VAL A 129 2.49 -11.71 4.71
CA VAL A 129 1.77 -10.83 3.76
C VAL A 129 2.70 -10.20 2.72
N THR A 130 4.01 -10.13 3.00
CA THR A 130 5.00 -9.52 2.09
C THR A 130 5.92 -10.51 1.39
N ASP A 131 5.75 -11.82 1.61
CA ASP A 131 6.48 -12.83 0.84
C ASP A 131 6.21 -12.66 -0.66
N LEU A 132 7.18 -13.06 -1.49
CA LEU A 132 7.10 -12.98 -2.95
C LEU A 132 5.81 -13.62 -3.47
N ARG A 133 5.34 -14.70 -2.83
CA ARG A 133 4.09 -15.38 -3.20
C ARG A 133 2.86 -14.52 -2.98
N GLU A 134 2.83 -13.75 -1.89
CA GLU A 134 1.73 -12.87 -1.54
C GLU A 134 1.72 -11.63 -2.45
N LEU A 135 2.90 -11.04 -2.71
CA LEU A 135 3.02 -9.93 -3.66
C LEU A 135 2.64 -10.36 -5.08
N MET A 136 3.03 -11.56 -5.52
CA MET A 136 2.58 -12.11 -6.81
C MET A 136 1.05 -12.31 -6.85
N ALA A 137 0.44 -12.78 -5.76
CA ALA A 137 -1.01 -12.92 -5.69
C ALA A 137 -1.71 -11.56 -5.73
N PHE A 138 -1.17 -10.54 -5.06
CA PHE A 138 -1.64 -9.16 -5.15
C PHE A 138 -1.63 -8.65 -6.61
N VAL A 139 -0.50 -8.83 -7.32
CA VAL A 139 -0.38 -8.44 -8.74
C VAL A 139 -1.39 -9.18 -9.62
N ARG A 140 -1.68 -10.45 -9.35
CA ARG A 140 -2.65 -11.23 -10.12
C ARG A 140 -4.10 -10.80 -9.86
N ILE A 141 -4.42 -10.33 -8.67
CA ILE A 141 -5.76 -9.87 -8.31
C ILE A 141 -6.04 -8.49 -8.91
N PHE A 142 -5.12 -7.54 -8.75
CA PHE A 142 -5.35 -6.14 -9.10
C PHE A 142 -4.68 -5.69 -10.40
N GLY A 143 -3.81 -6.51 -10.98
CA GLY A 143 -3.10 -6.21 -12.22
C GLY A 143 -2.17 -5.00 -12.11
N GLY A 144 -1.82 -4.43 -13.27
CA GLY A 144 -0.97 -3.23 -13.34
C GLY A 144 -1.57 -2.02 -12.63
N TYR A 145 -2.89 -1.84 -12.68
CA TYR A 145 -3.57 -0.71 -12.03
C TYR A 145 -3.37 -0.69 -10.50
N GLY A 146 -3.39 -1.86 -9.86
CA GLY A 146 -3.14 -1.96 -8.43
C GLY A 146 -1.70 -1.66 -8.06
N VAL A 147 -0.75 -2.13 -8.88
CA VAL A 147 0.68 -1.86 -8.70
C VAL A 147 0.97 -0.37 -8.87
N ASP A 148 0.42 0.27 -9.91
CA ASP A 148 0.59 1.70 -10.16
C ASP A 148 0.00 2.55 -9.01
N ARG A 149 -1.13 2.11 -8.44
CA ARG A 149 -1.73 2.77 -7.27
C ARG A 149 -0.81 2.67 -6.06
N LEU A 150 -0.30 1.48 -5.76
CA LEU A 150 0.61 1.25 -4.63
C LEU A 150 1.90 2.05 -4.80
N ASP A 151 2.52 2.00 -5.99
CA ASP A 151 3.73 2.76 -6.32
C ASP A 151 3.52 4.26 -6.14
N ARG A 152 2.38 4.81 -6.59
CA ARG A 152 2.07 6.22 -6.37
C ARG A 152 1.94 6.56 -4.88
N MET A 153 1.26 5.73 -4.08
CA MET A 153 1.11 5.99 -2.64
C MET A 153 2.46 5.92 -1.90
N ILE A 154 3.35 5.00 -2.30
CA ILE A 154 4.72 4.94 -1.77
C ILE A 154 5.46 6.24 -2.11
N LYS A 155 5.43 6.69 -3.36
CA LYS A 155 6.08 7.93 -3.81
C LYS A 155 5.55 9.16 -3.09
N GLU A 156 4.23 9.26 -2.91
CA GLU A 156 3.60 10.34 -2.15
C GLU A 156 4.11 10.37 -0.71
N HIS A 157 4.17 9.20 -0.06
CA HIS A 157 4.71 9.10 1.29
C HIS A 157 6.19 9.47 1.38
N THR A 158 7.03 8.95 0.46
CA THR A 158 8.45 9.33 0.37
C THR A 158 8.62 10.83 0.14
N SER A 159 7.78 11.45 -0.70
CA SER A 159 7.84 12.90 -0.92
C SER A 159 7.52 13.69 0.34
N ALA A 160 6.58 13.20 1.16
CA ALA A 160 6.23 13.82 2.43
C ALA A 160 7.41 13.75 3.41
N LEU A 161 8.05 12.58 3.52
CA LEU A 161 9.26 12.41 4.35
C LEU A 161 10.41 13.31 3.87
N LEU A 162 10.66 13.37 2.56
CA LEU A 162 11.68 14.27 1.98
C LEU A 162 11.38 15.75 2.26
N ASN A 163 10.11 16.15 2.24
CA ASN A 163 9.71 17.50 2.61
C ASN A 163 9.96 17.79 4.09
N CYS A 164 9.66 16.84 4.98
CA CYS A 164 9.94 16.94 6.42
C CYS A 164 11.46 17.07 6.69
N ILE A 165 12.28 16.25 6.03
CA ILE A 165 13.75 16.36 6.09
C ILE A 165 14.18 17.74 5.57
N GLY A 166 13.65 18.17 4.42
CA GLY A 166 13.94 19.48 3.84
C GLY A 166 13.58 20.65 4.77
N THR A 167 12.48 20.56 5.53
CA THR A 167 12.13 21.56 6.54
C THR A 167 13.09 21.56 7.72
N ALA A 168 13.49 20.39 8.23
CA ALA A 168 14.44 20.27 9.32
C ALA A 168 15.84 20.77 8.94
N LEU A 169 16.29 20.49 7.71
CA LEU A 169 17.55 21.00 7.18
C LEU A 169 17.55 22.54 7.05
N ARG A 170 16.44 23.13 6.59
CA ARG A 170 16.32 24.60 6.51
C ARG A 170 16.33 25.25 7.88
N ALA A 171 15.67 24.65 8.87
CA ALA A 171 15.66 25.15 10.25
C ALA A 171 17.05 25.13 10.89
N ASN A 172 17.88 24.15 10.55
CA ASN A 172 19.23 23.99 11.09
C ASN A 172 20.34 24.55 10.16
N ARG A 173 19.99 25.30 9.10
CA ARG A 173 20.93 25.70 8.04
C ARG A 173 22.18 26.40 8.57
N ASP A 174 22.02 27.44 9.38
CA ASP A 174 23.13 28.28 9.85
C ASP A 174 24.09 27.50 10.77
N LEU A 175 23.53 26.58 11.57
CA LEU A 175 24.29 25.65 12.41
C LEU A 175 25.06 24.64 11.57
N LEU A 176 24.42 24.06 10.55
CA LEU A 176 25.06 23.11 9.64
C LEU A 176 26.18 23.76 8.81
N GLU A 177 25.99 25.00 8.34
CA GLU A 177 27.03 25.77 7.64
C GLU A 177 28.21 26.10 8.58
N SER A 178 27.94 26.47 9.84
CA SER A 178 28.97 26.71 10.86
C SER A 178 29.74 25.43 11.25
N ILE A 179 29.03 24.31 11.32
CA ILE A 179 29.64 22.99 11.51
C ILE A 179 30.49 22.63 10.29
N ALA A 180 30.03 22.83 9.06
CA ALA A 180 30.83 22.54 7.86
C ALA A 180 32.12 23.40 7.83
N GLY A 181 32.02 24.69 8.14
CA GLY A 181 33.17 25.60 8.20
C GLY A 181 34.20 25.23 9.28
N SER A 182 33.74 24.73 10.43
CA SER A 182 34.61 24.27 11.53
C SER A 182 35.17 22.85 11.32
N MET A 183 34.88 22.15 10.21
CA MET A 183 35.45 20.80 9.95
C MET A 183 36.96 20.84 9.70
N HIS A 184 37.47 21.98 9.27
CA HIS A 184 38.88 22.17 8.90
C HIS A 184 39.71 22.87 9.98
N CYS A 185 39.06 23.49 10.97
CA CYS A 185 39.72 24.01 12.18
C CYS A 185 39.66 22.92 13.24
N GLY A 186 40.78 22.50 13.82
CA GLY A 186 40.86 21.40 14.79
C GLY A 186 40.13 21.59 16.13
N ASP A 187 39.20 22.55 16.23
CA ASP A 187 38.45 22.89 17.44
C ASP A 187 37.27 21.94 17.67
N ARG A 188 37.58 20.76 18.23
CA ARG A 188 36.58 19.76 18.62
C ARG A 188 35.55 20.29 19.62
N ILE A 189 35.92 21.25 20.47
CA ILE A 189 35.06 21.77 21.53
C ILE A 189 33.93 22.63 20.96
N GLU A 190 34.22 23.51 19.98
CA GLU A 190 33.19 24.32 19.31
C GLU A 190 32.23 23.44 18.50
N ARG A 191 32.75 22.38 17.85
CA ARG A 191 31.92 21.40 17.14
C ARG A 191 30.95 20.68 18.05
N ASP A 192 31.40 20.21 19.22
CA ASP A 192 30.55 19.49 20.17
C ASP A 192 29.44 20.38 20.75
N VAL A 193 29.70 21.70 20.87
CA VAL A 193 28.67 22.67 21.28
C VAL A 193 27.66 22.90 20.15
N LEU A 194 28.11 23.06 18.91
CA LEU A 194 27.23 23.26 17.75
C LEU A 194 26.37 22.03 17.46
N LEU A 195 26.91 20.81 17.60
CA LEU A 195 26.17 19.56 17.44
C LEU A 195 25.02 19.43 18.45
N LYS A 196 25.22 19.91 19.68
CA LYS A 196 24.18 19.91 20.73
C LYS A 196 23.09 20.96 20.50
N GLN A 197 23.33 21.93 19.61
CA GLN A 197 22.37 22.98 19.27
C GLN A 197 21.47 22.61 18.07
N ILE A 198 21.80 21.54 17.33
CA ILE A 198 20.94 21.05 16.25
C ILE A 198 19.62 20.59 16.87
N LEU A 199 18.52 21.15 16.36
CA LEU A 199 17.17 20.79 16.76
C LEU A 199 16.69 19.58 15.94
N ASP A 200 15.91 18.72 16.60
CA ASP A 200 15.17 17.62 15.97
C ASP A 200 16.03 16.59 15.22
N ILE A 201 17.27 16.39 15.66
CA ILE A 201 18.17 15.40 15.04
C ILE A 201 17.60 13.98 15.10
N ASP A 202 17.01 13.59 16.23
CA ASP A 202 16.39 12.28 16.43
C ASP A 202 15.18 12.09 15.50
N THR A 203 14.43 13.15 15.24
CA THR A 203 13.28 13.14 14.32
C THR A 203 13.74 12.96 12.87
N VAL A 204 14.86 13.61 12.48
CA VAL A 204 15.45 13.44 11.14
C VAL A 204 16.02 12.05 10.95
N VAL A 205 16.66 11.49 11.98
CA VAL A 205 17.13 10.10 11.97
C VAL A 205 15.95 9.15 11.84
N GLY A 206 14.86 9.38 12.57
CA GLY A 206 13.63 8.60 12.48
C GLY A 206 12.95 8.64 11.11
N PHE A 207 13.14 9.70 10.31
CA PHE A 207 12.66 9.72 8.91
C PHE A 207 13.53 8.91 7.95
N CYS A 208 14.76 8.58 8.35
CA CYS A 208 15.74 7.83 7.57
C CYS A 208 15.84 6.36 7.99
N GLU A 209 15.28 6.00 9.14
CA GLU A 209 15.19 4.61 9.60
C GLU A 209 14.07 3.87 8.84
N PRO A 210 14.31 2.59 8.47
CA PRO A 210 13.32 1.75 7.79
C PRO A 210 12.16 1.30 8.68
#